data_AF-A0A0R3SYH8-F1
#
_entry.id   AF-A0A0R3SYH8-F1
#
_cell.length_a   1.000
_cell.length_b   1.000
_cell.length_c   1.000
_cell.angle_alpha   90.00
_cell.angle_beta   90.00
_cell.angle_gamma   90.00
#
_symmetry.space_group_name_H-M   'P 1'
#
loop_
_entity.id
_entity.type
_entity.pdbx_description
1 polymer ?
#
loop_
_entity_poly.entity_id
_entity_poly.type
_entity_poly.pdbx_seq_one_letter_code
_entity_poly.pdbx_strand_id
1 'polypeptide(L)'
;MVLNVGVVRSLPRAMTSDEATNETVTMVEQRRRALNKLRDVRKSGKCPKKSAAWIKRKKDLARRRGKDVAHDSKFTGRSRGPRF
;
A
#
# COMPACT_ATOMS: atom_id res chain seq x y z
N MET A 1 -26.00 24.99 8.52
CA MET A 1 -25.38 23.71 8.08
C MET A 1 -24.80 23.93 6.69
N VAL A 2 -23.52 23.63 6.46
CA VAL A 2 -22.90 23.74 5.12
C VAL A 2 -22.70 22.33 4.57
N LEU A 3 -23.30 22.06 3.42
CA LEU A 3 -23.21 20.78 2.71
C LEU A 3 -21.95 20.78 1.84
N ASN A 4 -20.91 20.04 2.24
CA ASN A 4 -19.73 19.82 1.41
C ASN A 4 -20.05 18.80 0.31
N VAL A 5 -20.49 19.27 -0.87
CA VAL A 5 -20.56 18.44 -2.08
C VAL A 5 -19.17 18.44 -2.73
N GLY A 6 -18.31 17.53 -2.28
CA GLY A 6 -17.04 17.27 -2.95
C GLY A 6 -17.31 16.75 -4.36
N VAL A 7 -16.94 17.51 -5.39
CA VAL A 7 -17.06 17.12 -6.80
C VAL A 7 -16.35 15.78 -7.00
N VAL A 8 -17.13 14.69 -7.12
CA VAL A 8 -16.60 13.40 -7.56
C VAL A 8 -16.31 13.53 -9.04
N ARG A 9 -15.07 13.90 -9.38
CA ARG A 9 -14.62 13.93 -10.78
C ARG A 9 -14.48 12.49 -11.28
N SER A 10 -15.51 11.99 -11.96
CA SER A 10 -15.34 10.84 -12.86
C SER A 10 -14.61 11.35 -14.11
N LEU A 11 -13.41 10.82 -14.37
CA LEU A 11 -12.70 11.13 -15.60
C LEU A 11 -13.43 10.45 -16.78
N PRO A 12 -13.59 11.13 -17.92
CA PRO A 12 -14.22 10.54 -19.09
C PRO A 12 -13.39 9.35 -19.60
N ARG A 13 -14.09 8.28 -19.97
CA ARG A 13 -13.50 7.07 -20.56
C ARG A 13 -13.12 7.36 -22.02
N ALA A 14 -11.87 7.13 -22.39
CA ALA A 14 -11.46 7.13 -23.79
C ALA A 14 -12.15 5.95 -24.51
N MET A 15 -12.79 6.25 -25.64
CA MET A 15 -13.51 5.27 -26.46
C MET A 15 -12.51 4.50 -27.32
N THR A 16 -11.67 3.67 -26.68
CA THR A 16 -10.87 2.68 -27.38
C THR A 16 -11.69 1.41 -27.46
N SER A 17 -11.94 0.96 -28.69
CA SER A 17 -12.57 -0.32 -29.01
C SER A 17 -11.68 -1.45 -28.52
N ASP A 18 -11.83 -1.86 -27.27
CA ASP A 18 -11.50 -3.19 -26.79
C ASP A 18 -12.29 -3.42 -25.50
N GLU A 19 -13.00 -4.55 -25.48
CA GLU A 19 -13.82 -5.04 -24.36
C GLU A 19 -12.92 -5.43 -23.19
N ALA A 20 -12.39 -4.43 -22.48
CA ALA A 20 -11.81 -4.63 -21.17
C ALA A 20 -12.85 -4.22 -20.12
N THR A 21 -13.24 -5.20 -19.30
CA THR A 21 -14.04 -5.10 -18.09
C THR A 21 -13.43 -4.11 -17.10
N ASN A 22 -13.71 -2.82 -17.28
CA ASN A 22 -13.10 -1.76 -16.49
C ASN A 22 -14.09 -1.26 -15.44
N GLU A 23 -14.07 -1.89 -14.26
CA GLU A 23 -14.69 -1.34 -13.05
C GLU A 23 -14.15 0.09 -12.84
N THR A 24 -14.99 1.10 -13.05
CA THR A 24 -14.67 2.50 -12.74
C THR A 24 -14.67 2.68 -11.22
N VAL A 25 -13.60 2.23 -10.56
CA VAL A 25 -13.47 2.35 -9.11
C VAL A 25 -13.28 3.82 -8.76
N THR A 26 -14.32 4.43 -8.18
CA THR A 26 -14.27 5.81 -7.69
C THR A 26 -13.11 6.00 -6.70
N MET A 27 -12.51 7.19 -6.65
CA MET A 27 -11.44 7.51 -5.69
C MET A 27 -11.82 7.19 -4.23
N VAL A 28 -13.10 7.35 -3.90
CA VAL A 28 -13.67 6.98 -2.59
C VAL A 28 -13.56 5.48 -2.34
N GLU A 29 -13.86 4.66 -3.34
CA GLU A 29 -13.80 3.21 -3.21
C GLU A 29 -12.36 2.69 -3.19
N GLN A 30 -11.43 3.31 -3.93
CA GLN A 30 -10.00 3.02 -3.81
C GLN A 30 -9.50 3.30 -2.38
N ARG A 31 -9.88 4.45 -1.80
CA ARG A 31 -9.55 4.80 -0.42
C ARG A 31 -10.15 3.83 0.59
N ARG A 32 -11.40 3.40 0.38
CA ARG A 32 -12.07 2.39 1.22
C ARG A 32 -11.36 1.03 1.15
N ARG A 33 -11.00 0.57 -0.06
CA ARG A 33 -10.24 -0.67 -0.28
C ARG A 33 -8.86 -0.62 0.41
N ALA A 34 -8.16 0.52 0.34
CA ALA A 34 -6.88 0.71 1.03
C ALA A 34 -7.02 0.64 2.57
N LEU A 35 -8.02 1.33 3.13
CA LEU A 35 -8.30 1.31 4.57
C LEU A 35 -8.69 -0.09 5.07
N ASN A 36 -9.52 -0.81 4.33
CA ASN A 36 -9.91 -2.18 4.66
C ASN A 36 -8.69 -3.11 4.64
N LYS A 37 -7.83 -3.00 3.63
CA LYS A 37 -6.57 -3.76 3.56
C LYS A 37 -5.66 -3.48 4.77
N LEU A 38 -5.55 -2.23 5.21
CA LEU A 38 -4.82 -1.89 6.44
C LEU A 38 -5.45 -2.52 7.69
N ARG A 39 -6.78 -2.54 7.78
CA ARG A 39 -7.53 -3.12 8.89
C ARG A 39 -7.38 -4.64 8.95
N ASP A 40 -7.45 -5.32 7.82
CA ASP A 40 -7.30 -6.78 7.73
C ASP A 40 -5.89 -7.22 8.09
N VAL A 41 -4.89 -6.46 7.65
CA VAL A 41 -3.50 -6.68 8.05
C VAL A 41 -3.33 -6.53 9.57
N ARG A 42 -3.94 -5.50 10.18
CA ARG A 42 -3.94 -5.30 11.64
C ARG A 42 -4.63 -6.45 12.38
N LYS A 43 -5.79 -6.94 11.88
CA LYS A 43 -6.52 -8.09 12.45
C LYS A 43 -5.72 -9.39 12.35
N SER A 44 -4.97 -9.59 11.27
CA SER A 44 -4.18 -10.80 11.06
C SER A 44 -2.93 -10.90 11.95
N GLY A 45 -2.58 -9.82 12.66
CA GLY A 45 -1.35 -9.71 13.46
C GLY A 45 -0.05 -9.72 12.63
N LYS A 46 -0.15 -9.81 11.31
CA LYS A 46 1.02 -9.87 10.40
C LYS A 46 1.30 -8.46 9.88
N CYS A 47 2.57 -8.07 9.83
CA CYS A 47 2.94 -6.79 9.21
C CYS A 47 2.72 -6.86 7.67
N PRO A 48 2.29 -5.76 7.02
CA PRO A 48 2.14 -5.75 5.57
C PRO A 48 3.47 -6.05 4.87
N LYS A 49 3.46 -6.88 3.82
CA LYS A 49 4.69 -7.25 3.08
C LYS A 49 5.38 -5.98 2.56
N LYS A 50 6.71 -5.94 2.64
CA LYS A 50 7.58 -4.79 2.29
C LYS A 50 7.43 -3.54 3.16
N SER A 51 6.54 -3.52 4.16
CA SER A 51 6.51 -2.42 5.14
C SER A 51 7.80 -2.38 5.98
N ALA A 52 8.14 -1.23 6.55
CA ALA A 52 9.28 -1.09 7.45
C ALA A 52 9.21 -2.08 8.63
N ALA A 53 8.02 -2.25 9.22
CA ALA A 53 7.78 -3.23 10.29
C ALA A 53 8.02 -4.68 9.83
N TRP A 54 7.63 -5.03 8.61
CA TRP A 54 7.89 -6.34 8.03
C TRP A 54 9.40 -6.59 7.81
N ILE A 55 10.13 -5.57 7.34
CA ILE A 55 11.59 -5.64 7.15
C ILE A 55 12.29 -5.84 8.49
N LYS A 56 11.93 -5.05 9.51
CA LYS A 56 12.48 -5.18 10.87
C LYS A 56 12.26 -6.58 11.43
N ARG A 57 11.03 -7.10 11.34
CA ARG A 57 10.70 -8.47 11.77
C ARG A 57 11.54 -9.53 11.06
N LYS A 58 11.78 -9.37 9.76
CA LYS A 58 12.62 -10.30 8.98
C LYS A 58 14.09 -10.23 9.39
N LYS A 59 14.62 -9.03 9.65
CA LYS A 59 15.97 -8.84 10.20
C LYS A 59 16.10 -9.44 11.60
N ASP A 60 15.13 -9.21 12.49
CA ASP A 60 15.11 -9.81 13.83
C ASP A 60 15.14 -11.34 13.77
N LEU A 61 14.33 -11.94 12.89
CA LEU A 61 14.31 -13.38 12.69
C LEU A 61 15.66 -13.90 12.15
N ALA A 62 16.30 -13.17 11.25
CA ALA A 62 17.62 -13.55 10.73
C ALA A 62 18.70 -13.45 11.81
N ARG A 63 18.67 -12.41 12.66
CA ARG A 63 19.54 -12.27 13.84
C ARG A 63 19.34 -13.43 14.83
N ARG A 64 18.10 -13.81 15.13
CA ARG A 64 17.80 -14.97 15.99
C ARG A 64 18.30 -16.30 15.44
N ARG A 65 18.46 -16.40 14.12
CA ARG A 65 19.01 -17.58 13.43
C ARG A 65 20.54 -17.53 13.31
N GLY A 66 21.20 -16.56 13.95
CA GLY A 66 22.65 -16.40 13.92
C GLY A 66 23.21 -15.94 12.57
N LYS A 67 22.38 -15.37 11.69
CA LYS A 67 22.87 -14.82 10.41
C LYS A 67 23.47 -13.44 10.62
N ASP A 68 24.46 -13.11 9.82
CA ASP A 68 24.93 -11.72 9.72
C ASP A 68 23.84 -10.85 9.07
N VAL A 69 23.49 -9.75 9.73
CA VAL A 69 22.39 -8.86 9.37
C VAL A 69 22.80 -7.43 9.59
N ALA A 70 22.74 -6.62 8.53
CA ALA A 70 23.04 -5.20 8.59
C ALA A 70 22.19 -4.45 9.62
N HIS A 71 22.83 -3.49 10.30
CA HIS A 71 22.20 -2.63 11.31
C HIS A 71 20.96 -1.90 10.80
N ASP A 72 20.07 -1.57 11.73
CA ASP A 72 18.88 -0.79 11.44
C ASP A 72 19.23 0.70 11.40
N SER A 73 19.09 1.32 10.23
CA SER A 73 19.28 2.76 10.02
C SER A 73 17.93 3.47 9.80
N LYS A 74 17.93 4.81 9.86
CA LYS A 74 16.78 5.68 9.52
C LYS A 74 16.20 5.43 8.13
N PHE A 75 16.97 4.82 7.24
CA PHE A 75 16.57 4.52 5.87
C PHE A 75 15.99 3.11 5.69
N THR A 76 15.92 2.30 6.76
CA THR A 76 15.37 0.95 6.70
C THR A 76 13.90 0.97 6.28
N GLY A 77 13.59 0.32 5.16
CA GLY A 77 12.22 0.25 4.61
C GLY A 77 11.74 1.48 3.87
N ARG A 78 12.62 2.45 3.57
CA ARG A 78 12.31 3.48 2.57
C ARG A 78 12.36 2.89 1.16
N SER A 79 11.40 3.28 0.33
CA SER A 79 11.48 2.99 -1.11
C SER A 79 12.63 3.79 -1.72
N ARG A 80 13.46 3.13 -2.52
CA ARG A 80 14.45 3.82 -3.36
C ARG A 80 13.72 4.33 -4.61
N GLY A 81 14.08 5.52 -5.07
CA GLY A 81 13.56 6.05 -6.34
C GLY A 81 13.95 5.17 -7.53
N PRO A 82 13.38 5.42 -8.71
CA PRO A 82 13.78 4.74 -9.94
C PRO A 82 15.28 4.92 -10.19
N ARG A 83 15.95 3.86 -10.65
CA ARG A 83 17.27 3.97 -11.26
C ARG A 83 17.04 4.20 -12.75
N PHE A 84 17.54 5.33 -13.23
CA PHE A 84 17.62 5.64 -14.65
C PHE A 84 18.90 5.03 -15.22
#